data_AF-A0A5J5CEY1-F1
#
_entry.id   AF-A0A5J5CEY1-F1
#
_cell.length_a   1.000
_cell.length_b   1.000
_cell.length_c   1.000
_cell.angle_alpha   90.00
_cell.angle_beta   90.00
_cell.angle_gamma   90.00
#
_symmetry.space_group_name_H-M   'P 1'
#
loop_
_entity.id
_entity.type
_entity.pdbx_description
1 polymer ?
#
loop_
_entity_poly.entity_id
_entity_poly.type
_entity_poly.pdbx_seq_one_letter_code
_entity_poly.pdbx_strand_id
1 'polypeptide(L)'
;VTLQAPVNSIFTGFLLVAREVGGSSPVGSFSLIPANAQTLPCIKKPNSAVAHNSASPKNSIQVTWTPDTPGNAKSIQFHASFVRNFNTFWVGVTSPAMTFDNGVAGESTTLLTTTTTSQQFAPPSSDLQKTISSANCSVTKVCFSQPSNCDPANADCYFMSAMVASPTGEAIHYEMKGASDGYIAFGFSDDQKMGNDDIYICGIASNGMVGVQHAYSTGRSYPNILPLGNITNITTSVQNGVISCTFTSMNIISLQRTTGFNKAYYLMFVHGPSSNGKIQFHRETFISTKKINISNPEVVQDASVPTVFKAHGALMLISWMTLGSLGMMVARYLKKTTKGKKPLGKDVWFVVHVGVMSLTVAATLIAFIIIFSYEQQWSGGVHPVLGCLVMILSFLQPFMALLRCAPEHPRRFLFNWSHALNALVIKVLAVAAIFTGLQYLDNTTDQWLVKVMGGMVGWEALFFILLDVQSRCMVNRTDTLDVTVMTNESLLVALFFLGNFAFLVALLVGIGSS
;
A
#
# COMPACT_ATOMS: atom_id res chain seq x y z
N VAL A 1 41.82 -30.28 -9.22
CA VAL A 1 40.54 -29.53 -9.03
C VAL A 1 39.81 -29.49 -10.35
N THR A 2 38.56 -29.93 -10.37
CA THR A 2 37.73 -29.93 -11.59
C THR A 2 36.54 -29.02 -11.38
N LEU A 3 36.37 -28.03 -12.24
CA LEU A 3 35.18 -27.19 -12.34
C LEU A 3 34.30 -27.77 -13.43
N GLN A 4 33.09 -28.20 -13.10
CA GLN A 4 32.21 -28.89 -14.05
C GLN A 4 30.81 -28.27 -14.06
N ALA A 5 30.31 -28.00 -15.26
CA ALA A 5 28.94 -27.57 -15.48
C ALA A 5 27.97 -28.75 -15.30
N PRO A 6 26.71 -28.51 -14.86
CA PRO A 6 25.66 -29.51 -14.88
C PRO A 6 25.42 -30.07 -16.30
N VAL A 7 24.82 -31.27 -16.38
CA VAL A 7 24.47 -31.91 -17.66
C VAL A 7 23.64 -30.93 -18.53
N ASN A 8 24.01 -30.78 -19.81
CA ASN A 8 23.43 -29.83 -20.77
C ASN A 8 23.62 -28.33 -20.44
N SER A 9 24.61 -27.97 -19.62
CA SER A 9 24.96 -26.58 -19.32
C SER A 9 26.40 -26.25 -19.70
N ILE A 10 26.66 -24.95 -19.93
CA ILE A 10 27.98 -24.41 -20.30
C ILE A 10 28.30 -23.16 -19.47
N PHE A 11 29.59 -22.87 -19.27
CA PHE A 11 30.08 -21.57 -18.79
C PHE A 11 31.11 -21.01 -19.77
N THR A 12 31.15 -19.69 -19.91
CA THR A 12 32.07 -18.97 -20.80
C THR A 12 33.22 -18.35 -20.01
N GLY A 13 32.95 -17.89 -18.78
CA GLY A 13 33.96 -17.35 -17.86
C GLY A 13 33.97 -18.07 -16.51
N PHE A 14 35.10 -18.00 -15.82
CA PHE A 14 35.23 -18.45 -14.44
C PHE A 14 36.37 -17.74 -13.71
N LEU A 15 36.35 -17.82 -12.39
CA LEU A 15 37.43 -17.46 -11.47
C LEU A 15 37.48 -18.49 -10.34
N LEU A 16 38.65 -19.05 -10.03
CA LEU A 16 38.87 -20.05 -9.00
C LEU A 16 39.99 -19.63 -8.05
N VAL A 17 39.74 -19.74 -6.75
CA VAL A 17 40.70 -19.45 -5.67
C VAL A 17 40.56 -20.51 -4.57
N ALA A 18 41.66 -20.88 -3.92
CA ALA A 18 41.62 -21.70 -2.70
C ALA A 18 41.83 -20.82 -1.46
N ARG A 19 41.08 -21.08 -0.38
CA ARG A 19 41.18 -20.36 0.91
C ARG A 19 41.16 -21.36 2.06
N GLU A 20 41.73 -20.99 3.21
CA GLU A 20 41.46 -21.70 4.46
C GLU A 20 39.99 -21.53 4.84
N VAL A 21 39.36 -22.55 5.45
CA VAL A 21 37.98 -22.45 5.95
C VAL A 21 37.91 -21.33 7.00
N GLY A 22 37.06 -20.33 6.74
CA GLY A 22 36.94 -19.12 7.56
C GLY A 22 37.98 -18.02 7.27
N GLY A 23 38.92 -18.26 6.36
CA GLY A 23 39.94 -17.29 5.94
C GLY A 23 39.55 -16.50 4.67
N SER A 24 40.10 -15.30 4.52
CA SER A 24 39.88 -14.42 3.36
C SER A 24 41.04 -14.40 2.36
N SER A 25 42.22 -14.88 2.75
CA SER A 25 43.45 -14.85 1.95
C SER A 25 43.63 -16.11 1.09
N PRO A 26 44.15 -15.98 -0.14
CA PRO A 26 44.36 -17.12 -1.03
C PRO A 26 45.53 -18.01 -0.57
N VAL A 27 45.33 -19.33 -0.58
CA VAL A 27 46.34 -20.33 -0.19
C VAL A 27 46.70 -21.28 -1.33
N GLY A 28 47.92 -21.79 -1.29
CA GLY A 28 48.52 -22.60 -2.35
C GLY A 28 48.73 -21.87 -3.68
N SER A 29 49.04 -22.66 -4.70
CA SER A 29 49.30 -22.22 -6.07
C SER A 29 48.71 -23.20 -7.08
N PHE A 30 48.35 -22.72 -8.27
CA PHE A 30 47.79 -23.53 -9.35
C PHE A 30 48.82 -23.79 -10.46
N SER A 31 48.83 -25.01 -11.00
CA SER A 31 49.67 -25.48 -12.11
C SER A 31 48.88 -26.41 -13.04
N LEU A 32 49.43 -26.77 -14.21
CA LEU A 32 48.76 -27.54 -15.29
C LEU A 32 47.44 -26.90 -15.74
N ILE A 33 47.53 -26.00 -16.73
CA ILE A 33 46.43 -25.14 -17.16
C ILE A 33 46.00 -25.54 -18.59
N PRO A 34 44.71 -25.82 -18.84
CA PRO A 34 44.22 -26.07 -20.19
C PRO A 34 44.30 -24.78 -21.03
N ALA A 35 44.40 -24.91 -22.36
CA ALA A 35 44.63 -23.78 -23.28
C ALA A 35 43.62 -22.61 -23.16
N ASN A 36 42.45 -22.86 -22.57
CA ASN A 36 41.36 -21.90 -22.40
C ASN A 36 41.28 -21.28 -20.97
N ALA A 37 42.37 -21.33 -20.21
CA ALA A 37 42.51 -20.76 -18.87
C ALA A 37 43.86 -20.07 -18.67
N GLN A 38 43.96 -19.21 -17.65
CA GLN A 38 45.18 -18.48 -17.27
C GLN A 38 45.27 -18.31 -15.75
N THR A 39 46.48 -18.21 -15.21
CA THR A 39 46.68 -17.85 -13.80
C THR A 39 46.64 -16.35 -13.58
N LEU A 40 46.17 -15.96 -12.40
CA LEU A 40 46.13 -14.57 -11.96
C LEU A 40 46.80 -14.44 -10.58
N PRO A 41 47.52 -13.33 -10.32
CA PRO A 41 47.96 -13.00 -8.99
C PRO A 41 46.81 -12.38 -8.18
N CYS A 42 46.51 -12.92 -7.00
CA CYS A 42 45.63 -12.31 -6.02
C CYS A 42 46.45 -11.88 -4.80
N ILE A 43 46.28 -10.62 -4.35
CA ILE A 43 46.97 -10.07 -3.18
C ILE A 43 48.50 -10.25 -3.29
N LYS A 44 49.07 -9.90 -4.46
CA LYS A 44 50.51 -9.98 -4.78
C LYS A 44 51.12 -11.39 -4.71
N LYS A 45 50.31 -12.44 -4.55
CA LYS A 45 50.78 -13.84 -4.61
C LYS A 45 50.67 -14.37 -6.05
N PRO A 46 51.77 -14.82 -6.68
CA PRO A 46 51.70 -15.36 -8.04
C PRO A 46 50.96 -16.70 -8.07
N ASN A 47 50.27 -16.98 -9.18
CA ASN A 47 49.56 -18.25 -9.43
C ASN A 47 48.53 -18.66 -8.35
N SER A 48 48.00 -17.70 -7.59
CA SER A 48 47.08 -17.95 -6.47
C SER A 48 45.62 -18.09 -6.90
N ALA A 49 45.32 -17.77 -8.17
CA ALA A 49 43.98 -17.89 -8.75
C ALA A 49 44.06 -18.34 -10.22
N VAL A 50 42.97 -18.91 -10.71
CA VAL A 50 42.81 -19.29 -12.12
C VAL A 50 41.56 -18.63 -12.69
N ALA A 51 41.65 -18.03 -13.88
CA ALA A 51 40.52 -17.47 -14.59
C ALA A 51 40.50 -17.94 -16.05
N HIS A 52 39.37 -17.70 -16.72
CA HIS A 52 39.26 -17.86 -18.16
C HIS A 52 40.18 -16.86 -18.92
N ASN A 53 40.65 -17.26 -20.10
CA ASN A 53 41.41 -16.40 -21.03
C ASN A 53 40.64 -16.11 -22.34
N SER A 54 39.46 -16.70 -22.51
CA SER A 54 38.60 -16.59 -23.69
C SER A 54 37.15 -16.82 -23.31
N ALA A 55 36.22 -16.22 -24.05
CA ALA A 55 34.78 -16.37 -23.85
C ALA A 55 34.19 -17.64 -24.51
N SER A 56 35.03 -18.56 -25.00
CA SER A 56 34.59 -19.82 -25.60
C SER A 56 33.75 -20.65 -24.60
N PRO A 57 32.68 -21.32 -25.04
CA PRO A 57 31.91 -22.23 -24.19
C PRO A 57 32.76 -23.37 -23.61
N LYS A 58 32.57 -23.66 -22.31
CA LYS A 58 33.28 -24.69 -21.56
C LYS A 58 32.28 -25.52 -20.76
N ASN A 59 32.51 -26.83 -20.71
CA ASN A 59 31.72 -27.77 -19.90
C ASN A 59 32.49 -28.20 -18.66
N SER A 60 33.82 -28.28 -18.75
CA SER A 60 34.70 -28.65 -17.64
C SER A 60 36.07 -27.99 -17.79
N ILE A 61 36.70 -27.67 -16.65
CA ILE A 61 38.08 -27.20 -16.54
C ILE A 61 38.77 -27.98 -15.43
N GLN A 62 39.92 -28.56 -15.73
CA GLN A 62 40.73 -29.28 -14.77
C GLN A 62 42.06 -28.55 -14.56
N VAL A 63 42.41 -28.30 -13.31
CA VAL A 63 43.67 -27.67 -12.90
C VAL A 63 44.28 -28.39 -11.71
N THR A 64 45.60 -28.34 -11.59
CA THR A 64 46.32 -28.87 -10.43
C THR A 64 46.52 -27.76 -9.42
N TRP A 65 46.28 -28.05 -8.15
CA TRP A 65 46.54 -27.13 -7.04
C TRP A 65 47.59 -27.75 -6.12
N THR A 66 48.53 -26.93 -5.67
CA THR A 66 49.65 -27.32 -4.81
C THR A 66 49.62 -26.46 -3.54
N PRO A 67 49.63 -27.06 -2.33
CA PRO A 67 49.65 -26.32 -1.07
C PRO A 67 50.96 -25.55 -0.87
N ASP A 68 50.94 -24.47 -0.08
CA ASP A 68 52.14 -23.64 0.19
C ASP A 68 53.16 -24.36 1.09
N THR A 69 52.68 -25.18 2.03
CA THR A 69 53.51 -25.94 2.97
C THR A 69 53.09 -27.41 2.95
N PRO A 70 53.97 -28.33 2.51
CA PRO A 70 53.70 -29.77 2.60
C PRO A 70 53.57 -30.20 4.06
N GLY A 71 52.50 -30.90 4.42
CA GLY A 71 52.38 -31.63 5.69
C GLY A 71 51.73 -30.93 6.88
N ASN A 72 51.08 -29.76 6.71
CA ASN A 72 50.22 -29.14 7.74
C ASN A 72 49.18 -28.21 7.11
N ALA A 73 48.34 -28.75 6.21
CA ALA A 73 47.27 -27.96 5.60
C ALA A 73 46.06 -27.93 6.54
N LYS A 74 45.78 -26.76 7.13
CA LYS A 74 44.44 -26.46 7.70
C LYS A 74 43.38 -26.76 6.64
N SER A 75 42.16 -27.11 7.07
CA SER A 75 41.05 -27.39 6.16
C SER A 75 40.90 -26.26 5.13
N ILE A 76 40.93 -26.60 3.84
CA ILE A 76 40.79 -25.64 2.75
C ILE A 76 39.46 -25.80 2.04
N GLN A 77 39.01 -24.72 1.39
CA GLN A 77 37.85 -24.67 0.53
C GLN A 77 38.18 -23.97 -0.79
N PHE A 78 37.72 -24.53 -1.90
CA PHE A 78 37.82 -23.91 -3.21
C PHE A 78 36.59 -23.03 -3.44
N HIS A 79 36.82 -21.78 -3.84
CA HIS A 79 35.80 -20.81 -4.19
C HIS A 79 35.87 -20.55 -5.69
N ALA A 80 34.75 -20.74 -6.36
CA ALA A 80 34.59 -20.49 -7.78
C ALA A 80 33.48 -19.46 -8.04
N SER A 81 33.71 -18.67 -9.09
CA SER A 81 32.67 -17.91 -9.75
C SER A 81 32.59 -18.37 -11.20
N PHE A 82 31.39 -18.43 -11.76
CA PHE A 82 31.13 -18.87 -13.12
C PHE A 82 30.31 -17.82 -13.86
N VAL A 83 30.59 -17.62 -15.14
CA VAL A 83 29.84 -16.73 -16.03
C VAL A 83 29.34 -17.57 -17.18
N ARG A 84 28.04 -17.56 -17.47
CA ARG A 84 27.46 -18.16 -18.68
C ARG A 84 27.27 -17.11 -19.76
N ASN A 85 26.73 -15.95 -19.40
CA ASN A 85 26.59 -14.76 -20.23
C ASN A 85 26.52 -13.51 -19.33
N PHE A 86 26.39 -12.31 -19.91
CA PHE A 86 26.34 -11.05 -19.15
C PHE A 86 25.21 -10.95 -18.12
N ASN A 87 24.16 -11.78 -18.25
CA ASN A 87 22.98 -11.76 -17.38
C ASN A 87 22.91 -12.97 -16.44
N THR A 88 23.80 -13.95 -16.59
CA THR A 88 23.77 -15.21 -15.85
C THR A 88 25.18 -15.58 -15.41
N PHE A 89 25.43 -15.40 -14.12
CA PHE A 89 26.68 -15.74 -13.46
C PHE A 89 26.40 -16.19 -12.03
N TRP A 90 27.32 -16.95 -11.47
CA TRP A 90 27.26 -17.48 -10.11
C TRP A 90 28.53 -17.06 -9.39
N VAL A 91 28.40 -16.58 -8.16
CA VAL A 91 29.52 -16.17 -7.31
C VAL A 91 29.48 -16.96 -6.01
N GLY A 92 30.65 -17.19 -5.42
CA GLY A 92 30.74 -17.86 -4.13
C GLY A 92 30.36 -19.35 -4.16
N VAL A 93 30.52 -20.02 -5.30
CA VAL A 93 30.33 -21.47 -5.39
C VAL A 93 31.48 -22.15 -4.66
N THR A 94 31.20 -22.89 -3.59
CA THR A 94 32.22 -23.49 -2.73
C THR A 94 32.29 -25.00 -2.85
N SER A 95 33.51 -25.56 -2.84
CA SER A 95 33.70 -27.01 -2.64
C SER A 95 33.37 -27.42 -1.20
N PRO A 96 33.19 -28.71 -0.92
CA PRO A 96 33.36 -29.23 0.43
C PRO A 96 34.74 -28.85 1.01
N ALA A 97 34.82 -28.76 2.34
CA ALA A 97 36.11 -28.56 3.01
C ALA A 97 36.98 -29.82 2.85
N MET A 98 38.26 -29.63 2.55
CA MET A 98 39.22 -30.72 2.37
C MET A 98 40.38 -30.59 3.35
N THR A 99 40.72 -31.70 4.01
CA THR A 99 41.89 -31.87 4.88
C THR A 99 42.88 -32.80 4.21
N PHE A 100 44.17 -32.44 4.22
CA PHE A 100 45.23 -33.26 3.63
C PHE A 100 46.08 -33.87 4.75
N ASP A 101 45.91 -35.18 4.97
CA ASP A 101 46.87 -36.00 5.69
C ASP A 101 47.86 -36.63 4.70
N ASN A 102 49.12 -36.76 5.12
CA ASN A 102 50.24 -37.19 4.27
C ASN A 102 50.00 -38.55 3.60
N GLY A 103 49.68 -38.52 2.30
CA GLY A 103 50.14 -39.45 1.25
C GLY A 103 49.55 -40.87 1.21
N VAL A 104 48.70 -41.15 0.20
CA VAL A 104 48.90 -42.13 -0.91
C VAL A 104 47.77 -41.86 -1.93
N ALA A 105 48.10 -41.85 -3.23
CA ALA A 105 47.11 -41.73 -4.32
C ALA A 105 46.18 -42.95 -4.33
N GLY A 106 44.86 -42.72 -4.24
CA GLY A 106 43.83 -43.75 -4.35
C GLY A 106 42.79 -43.38 -5.40
N GLU A 107 42.79 -44.15 -6.50
CA GLU A 107 41.78 -44.16 -7.54
C GLU A 107 40.36 -44.49 -7.03
N SER A 108 39.39 -44.11 -7.86
CA SER A 108 38.07 -44.73 -8.05
C SER A 108 37.42 -45.47 -6.88
N THR A 109 36.31 -44.94 -6.38
CA THR A 109 35.32 -45.75 -5.64
C THR A 109 34.11 -45.99 -6.54
N THR A 110 34.18 -47.09 -7.30
CA THR A 110 33.03 -47.81 -7.84
C THR A 110 32.22 -48.46 -6.73
N LEU A 111 30.90 -48.35 -6.86
CA LEU A 111 29.82 -49.26 -6.47
C LEU A 111 30.09 -50.28 -5.35
N LEU A 112 29.35 -50.16 -4.25
CA LEU A 112 28.94 -51.30 -3.45
C LEU A 112 27.41 -51.35 -3.36
N THR A 113 26.93 -52.46 -3.92
CA THR A 113 25.59 -52.99 -4.03
C THR A 113 24.99 -53.23 -2.64
N THR A 114 23.79 -52.71 -2.37
CA THR A 114 22.92 -53.24 -1.33
C THR A 114 21.62 -53.71 -1.96
N THR A 115 21.34 -54.98 -1.71
CA THR A 115 20.25 -55.81 -2.21
C THR A 115 18.86 -55.21 -2.03
N THR A 116 18.06 -55.44 -3.06
CA THR A 116 16.63 -55.18 -3.25
C THR A 116 15.74 -55.66 -2.11
N THR A 117 14.93 -54.74 -1.58
CA THR A 117 13.57 -55.02 -1.12
C THR A 117 12.66 -53.95 -1.72
N SER A 118 11.67 -54.39 -2.50
CA SER A 118 10.78 -53.52 -3.27
C SER A 118 9.81 -52.75 -2.38
N GLN A 119 9.93 -51.43 -2.34
CA GLN A 119 8.80 -50.55 -2.09
C GLN A 119 8.81 -49.42 -3.12
N GLN A 120 7.68 -49.27 -3.82
CA GLN A 120 7.44 -48.24 -4.83
C GLN A 120 7.65 -46.85 -4.23
N PHE A 121 8.67 -46.13 -4.69
CA PHE A 121 8.77 -44.69 -4.52
C PHE A 121 8.14 -44.00 -5.74
N ALA A 122 7.15 -43.15 -5.44
CA ALA A 122 6.57 -42.18 -6.37
C ALA A 122 7.66 -41.25 -6.93
N PRO A 123 7.46 -40.66 -8.13
CA PRO A 123 8.45 -39.80 -8.78
C PRO A 123 8.87 -38.62 -7.89
N PRO A 124 10.14 -38.18 -7.93
CA PRO A 124 10.63 -37.11 -7.09
C PRO A 124 9.88 -35.81 -7.40
N SER A 125 9.17 -35.32 -6.39
CA SER A 125 8.53 -34.02 -6.41
C SER A 125 9.56 -32.91 -6.61
N SER A 126 9.15 -31.95 -7.43
CA SER A 126 9.77 -30.66 -7.72
C SER A 126 10.48 -30.00 -6.54
N ASP A 127 11.64 -29.44 -6.87
CA ASP A 127 12.42 -28.45 -6.13
C ASP A 127 11.52 -27.51 -5.29
N LEU A 128 11.66 -27.57 -3.96
CA LEU A 128 10.98 -26.69 -3.02
C LEU A 128 11.64 -25.31 -3.12
N GLN A 129 11.15 -24.47 -4.04
CA GLN A 129 11.23 -23.03 -3.87
C GLN A 129 10.68 -22.72 -2.47
N LYS A 130 11.53 -22.17 -1.58
CA LYS A 130 11.09 -21.74 -0.26
C LYS A 130 10.14 -20.55 -0.41
N THR A 131 8.85 -20.84 -0.53
CA THR A 131 7.79 -19.85 -0.69
C THR A 131 7.69 -18.97 0.57
N ILE A 132 7.56 -17.66 0.39
CA ILE A 132 7.27 -16.72 1.50
C ILE A 132 5.94 -17.15 2.14
N SER A 133 5.95 -17.34 3.46
CA SER A 133 4.79 -17.77 4.24
C SER A 133 4.76 -17.06 5.60
N SER A 134 3.60 -17.10 6.26
CA SER A 134 3.41 -16.61 7.62
C SER A 134 4.00 -17.54 8.70
N ALA A 135 4.74 -18.58 8.30
CA ALA A 135 5.38 -19.51 9.24
C ALA A 135 6.39 -18.77 10.13
N ASN A 136 6.31 -19.03 11.44
CA ASN A 136 7.14 -18.43 12.49
C ASN A 136 6.91 -16.93 12.77
N CYS A 137 5.81 -16.36 12.27
CA CYS A 137 5.33 -15.07 12.76
C CYS A 137 5.09 -15.13 14.28
N SER A 138 5.47 -14.07 15.01
CA SER A 138 5.46 -14.01 16.48
C SER A 138 6.40 -14.97 17.21
N VAL A 139 7.17 -15.81 16.49
CA VAL A 139 8.18 -16.70 17.08
C VAL A 139 9.59 -16.22 16.76
N THR A 140 9.88 -16.05 15.47
CA THR A 140 11.18 -15.54 14.99
C THR A 140 11.04 -14.34 14.06
N LYS A 141 9.83 -14.07 13.57
CA LYS A 141 9.54 -12.99 12.63
C LYS A 141 8.55 -11.98 13.22
N VAL A 142 8.81 -10.71 12.99
CA VAL A 142 7.76 -9.69 12.94
C VAL A 142 7.05 -9.84 11.60
N CYS A 143 5.72 -9.88 11.61
CA CYS A 143 4.94 -10.02 10.39
C CYS A 143 3.86 -8.95 10.33
N PHE A 144 3.69 -8.36 9.15
CA PHE A 144 2.66 -7.38 8.89
C PHE A 144 1.96 -7.74 7.58
N SER A 145 0.64 -7.91 7.65
CA SER A 145 -0.13 -8.42 6.53
C SER A 145 -1.53 -7.83 6.42
N GLN A 146 -2.01 -7.77 5.18
CA GLN A 146 -3.37 -7.38 4.83
C GLN A 146 -3.94 -8.38 3.80
N PRO A 147 -5.11 -9.01 4.07
CA PRO A 147 -5.91 -8.95 5.30
C PRO A 147 -5.16 -9.45 6.55
N SER A 148 -5.54 -8.96 7.73
CA SER A 148 -4.92 -9.38 9.00
C SER A 148 -4.81 -10.90 9.13
N ASN A 149 -3.62 -11.39 9.48
CA ASN A 149 -3.30 -12.81 9.65
C ASN A 149 -3.38 -13.66 8.37
N CYS A 150 -3.33 -13.07 7.18
CA CYS A 150 -3.23 -13.85 5.93
C CYS A 150 -1.87 -14.57 5.79
N ASP A 151 -1.89 -15.73 5.12
CA ASP A 151 -0.68 -16.47 4.73
C ASP A 151 -0.38 -16.24 3.25
N PRO A 152 0.75 -15.59 2.90
CA PRO A 152 1.14 -15.33 1.52
C PRO A 152 1.49 -16.59 0.71
N ALA A 153 1.54 -17.78 1.33
CA ALA A 153 1.73 -19.03 0.60
C ALA A 153 0.47 -19.48 -0.17
N ASN A 154 -0.74 -19.19 0.33
CA ASN A 154 -1.99 -19.79 -0.16
C ASN A 154 -3.10 -18.79 -0.48
N ALA A 155 -2.95 -17.51 -0.12
CA ALA A 155 -3.96 -16.48 -0.31
C ALA A 155 -3.38 -15.23 -1.01
N ASP A 156 -4.27 -14.46 -1.63
CA ASP A 156 -3.97 -13.08 -2.05
C ASP A 156 -3.75 -12.24 -0.78
N CYS A 157 -2.48 -11.98 -0.50
CA CYS A 157 -2.02 -11.42 0.76
C CYS A 157 -0.91 -10.42 0.48
N TYR A 158 -1.10 -9.18 0.92
CA TYR A 158 0.00 -8.23 1.04
C TYR A 158 0.72 -8.53 2.33
N PHE A 159 2.00 -8.89 2.23
CA PHE A 159 2.76 -9.39 3.36
C PHE A 159 4.15 -8.78 3.37
N MET A 160 4.61 -8.43 4.57
CA MET A 160 6.02 -8.28 4.86
C MET A 160 6.37 -8.99 6.17
N SER A 161 7.59 -9.52 6.22
CA SER A 161 8.19 -10.02 7.45
C SER A 161 9.58 -9.46 7.65
N ALA A 162 10.00 -9.39 8.91
CA ALA A 162 11.35 -9.03 9.30
C ALA A 162 11.85 -10.02 10.36
N MET A 163 13.01 -10.62 10.12
CA MET A 163 13.68 -11.51 11.05
C MET A 163 15.12 -11.06 11.29
N VAL A 164 15.54 -11.03 12.54
CA VAL A 164 16.93 -10.74 12.89
C VAL A 164 17.80 -11.93 12.46
N ALA A 165 18.71 -11.69 11.52
CA ALA A 165 19.56 -12.71 10.90
C ALA A 165 20.98 -12.77 11.51
N SER A 166 21.35 -11.81 12.35
CA SER A 166 22.65 -11.78 13.04
C SER A 166 22.50 -11.81 14.56
N PRO A 167 23.41 -12.46 15.31
CA PRO A 167 23.41 -12.40 16.79
C PRO A 167 23.55 -11.00 17.37
N THR A 168 24.14 -10.06 16.62
CA THR A 168 24.32 -8.65 17.02
C THR A 168 23.08 -7.79 16.82
N GLY A 169 22.05 -8.28 16.11
CA GLY A 169 20.85 -7.50 15.77
C GLY A 169 20.99 -6.57 14.55
N GLU A 170 22.13 -6.55 13.87
CA GLU A 170 22.47 -5.56 12.83
C GLU A 170 22.23 -6.04 11.39
N ALA A 171 21.86 -7.30 11.20
CA ALA A 171 21.40 -7.83 9.93
C ALA A 171 19.93 -8.27 10.04
N ILE A 172 19.07 -7.71 9.21
CA ILE A 172 17.64 -8.04 9.18
C ILE A 172 17.31 -8.64 7.82
N HIS A 173 16.74 -9.83 7.83
CA HIS A 173 16.20 -10.46 6.64
C HIS A 173 14.74 -10.09 6.48
N TYR A 174 14.42 -9.53 5.32
CA TYR A 174 13.09 -9.10 4.95
C TYR A 174 12.53 -10.02 3.86
N GLU A 175 11.24 -10.32 3.99
CA GLU A 175 10.45 -10.99 2.96
C GLU A 175 9.25 -10.10 2.66
N MET A 176 8.88 -9.93 1.39
CA MET A 176 7.68 -9.21 1.01
C MET A 176 7.02 -9.83 -0.21
N LYS A 177 5.68 -9.90 -0.21
CA LYS A 177 4.88 -10.47 -1.30
C LYS A 177 3.55 -9.73 -1.43
N GLY A 178 3.06 -9.55 -2.65
CA GLY A 178 1.75 -8.95 -2.89
C GLY A 178 1.44 -8.78 -4.38
N ALA A 179 0.15 -8.77 -4.72
CA ALA A 179 -0.33 -8.54 -6.09
C ALA A 179 -0.21 -7.07 -6.47
N SER A 180 0.52 -6.74 -7.53
CA SER A 180 0.69 -5.35 -7.96
C SER A 180 1.13 -5.25 -9.41
N ASP A 181 0.62 -4.25 -10.12
CA ASP A 181 0.99 -3.92 -11.50
C ASP A 181 2.20 -2.99 -11.61
N GLY A 182 2.94 -2.79 -10.51
CA GLY A 182 4.11 -1.93 -10.52
C GLY A 182 5.11 -2.18 -9.41
N TYR A 183 4.68 -2.03 -8.16
CA TYR A 183 5.55 -2.17 -7.00
C TYR A 183 4.77 -2.53 -5.73
N ILE A 184 5.51 -3.11 -4.80
CA ILE A 184 5.16 -3.19 -3.38
C ILE A 184 6.31 -2.56 -2.59
N ALA A 185 6.01 -1.87 -1.49
CA ALA A 185 7.02 -1.22 -0.68
C ALA A 185 6.63 -1.25 0.80
N PHE A 186 7.64 -1.30 1.66
CA PHE A 186 7.44 -1.05 3.09
C PHE A 186 8.39 0.06 3.56
N GLY A 187 7.99 0.75 4.62
CA GLY A 187 8.79 1.81 5.22
C GLY A 187 8.71 1.84 6.74
N PHE A 188 9.73 2.47 7.33
CA PHE A 188 9.82 2.78 8.75
C PHE A 188 9.51 4.25 8.98
N SER A 189 8.70 4.55 9.99
CA SER A 189 8.32 5.92 10.31
C SER A 189 8.33 6.22 11.81
N ASP A 190 8.47 7.51 12.13
CA ASP A 190 8.40 8.03 13.49
C ASP A 190 6.96 8.29 13.97
N ASP A 191 6.01 8.37 13.04
CA ASP A 191 4.58 8.56 13.26
C ASP A 191 3.76 7.73 12.25
N GLN A 192 2.43 7.89 12.25
CA GLN A 192 1.52 7.17 11.34
C GLN A 192 1.25 7.94 10.04
N LYS A 193 2.12 8.88 9.65
CA LYS A 193 1.95 9.69 8.44
C LYS A 193 3.15 9.50 7.51
N MET A 194 2.87 9.21 6.24
CA MET A 194 3.93 9.18 5.22
C MET A 194 4.53 10.56 5.00
N GLY A 195 5.86 10.60 4.89
CA GLY A 195 6.60 11.75 4.38
C GLY A 195 7.93 12.05 5.08
N ASN A 196 8.43 11.22 5.98
CA ASN A 196 9.80 11.32 6.50
C ASN A 196 10.33 9.92 6.84
N ASP A 197 10.19 9.01 5.87
CA ASP A 197 10.26 7.57 6.08
C ASP A 197 11.44 6.96 5.34
N ASP A 198 12.03 5.93 5.95
CA ASP A 198 13.06 5.08 5.34
C ASP A 198 12.38 3.86 4.69
N ILE A 199 12.59 3.67 3.39
CA ILE A 199 11.71 2.85 2.53
C ILE A 199 12.51 1.82 1.73
N TYR A 200 12.00 0.59 1.70
CA TYR A 200 12.41 -0.43 0.72
C TYR A 200 11.31 -0.67 -0.30
N ILE A 201 11.66 -0.59 -1.57
CA ILE A 201 10.74 -0.72 -2.71
C ILE A 201 11.12 -1.97 -3.50
N CYS A 202 10.19 -2.88 -3.67
CA CYS A 202 10.30 -4.01 -4.59
C CYS A 202 9.41 -3.71 -5.80
N GLY A 203 10.05 -3.26 -6.89
CA GLY A 203 9.34 -2.67 -8.04
C GLY A 203 9.81 -3.22 -9.38
N ILE A 204 8.90 -3.21 -10.34
CA ILE A 204 9.13 -3.58 -11.74
C ILE A 204 9.83 -2.42 -12.45
N ALA A 205 11.04 -2.67 -12.93
CA ALA A 205 11.84 -1.74 -13.72
C ALA A 205 11.33 -1.66 -15.17
N SER A 206 11.86 -0.71 -15.94
CA SER A 206 11.46 -0.49 -17.35
C SER A 206 11.70 -1.69 -18.27
N ASN A 207 12.61 -2.59 -17.89
CA ASN A 207 12.91 -3.83 -18.61
C ASN A 207 12.01 -5.00 -18.19
N GLY A 208 11.00 -4.76 -17.34
CA GLY A 208 10.08 -5.78 -16.84
C GLY A 208 10.65 -6.67 -15.72
N MET A 209 11.90 -6.46 -15.28
CA MET A 209 12.48 -7.19 -14.16
C MET A 209 12.15 -6.51 -12.83
N VAL A 210 12.05 -7.30 -11.76
CA VAL A 210 11.85 -6.79 -10.41
C VAL A 210 13.18 -6.56 -9.73
N GLY A 211 13.29 -5.43 -9.03
CA GLY A 211 14.45 -5.10 -8.22
C GLY A 211 14.06 -4.49 -6.88
N VAL A 212 14.97 -4.64 -5.91
CA VAL A 212 14.89 -3.95 -4.62
C VAL A 212 15.60 -2.60 -4.73
N GLN A 213 14.95 -1.55 -4.26
CA GLN A 213 15.50 -0.20 -4.15
C GLN A 213 15.38 0.27 -2.71
N HIS A 214 16.34 1.08 -2.27
CA HIS A 214 16.31 1.77 -0.99
C HIS A 214 16.01 3.26 -1.25
N ALA A 215 15.14 3.87 -0.48
CA ALA A 215 14.68 5.23 -0.71
C ALA A 215 14.30 5.94 0.59
N TYR A 216 14.22 7.27 0.54
CA TYR A 216 13.75 8.10 1.65
C TYR A 216 12.64 9.04 1.17
N SER A 217 11.51 9.10 1.89
CA SER A 217 10.41 10.02 1.57
C SER A 217 10.62 11.39 2.24
N THR A 218 10.18 12.45 1.58
CA THR A 218 10.13 13.79 2.15
C THR A 218 8.84 14.47 1.70
N GLY A 219 7.90 14.67 2.60
CA GLY A 219 6.52 15.03 2.29
C GLY A 219 5.81 13.99 1.41
N ARG A 220 4.80 14.43 0.66
CA ARG A 220 4.00 13.59 -0.26
C ARG A 220 4.45 13.75 -1.71
N SER A 221 5.74 13.55 -1.97
CA SER A 221 6.33 13.56 -3.32
C SER A 221 6.99 12.23 -3.66
N TYR A 222 7.51 12.12 -4.87
CA TYR A 222 8.38 10.99 -5.25
C TYR A 222 9.52 10.85 -4.23
N PRO A 223 9.79 9.63 -3.71
CA PRO A 223 10.86 9.43 -2.75
C PRO A 223 12.22 9.55 -3.43
N ASN A 224 13.21 9.99 -2.66
CA ASN A 224 14.59 10.08 -3.12
C ASN A 224 15.22 8.68 -3.07
N ILE A 225 15.68 8.18 -4.22
CA ILE A 225 16.37 6.89 -4.27
C ILE A 225 17.76 7.04 -3.63
N LEU A 226 18.04 6.19 -2.66
CA LEU A 226 19.32 6.09 -1.97
C LEU A 226 20.20 5.01 -2.61
N PRO A 227 21.53 5.06 -2.42
CA PRO A 227 22.38 3.91 -2.73
C PRO A 227 21.86 2.66 -2.00
N LEU A 228 21.80 1.52 -2.70
CA LEU A 228 21.26 0.29 -2.14
C LEU A 228 21.96 -0.15 -0.83
N GLY A 229 23.22 0.24 -0.66
CA GLY A 229 23.96 0.00 0.58
C GLY A 229 24.33 -1.47 0.79
N ASN A 230 24.37 -1.88 2.05
CA ASN A 230 24.78 -3.22 2.47
C ASN A 230 23.59 -4.18 2.47
N ILE A 231 23.10 -4.51 1.27
CA ILE A 231 22.05 -5.52 1.05
C ILE A 231 22.63 -6.74 0.36
N THR A 232 22.29 -7.93 0.87
CA THR A 232 22.74 -9.23 0.35
C THR A 232 21.58 -10.21 0.20
N ASN A 233 21.82 -11.37 -0.43
CA ASN A 233 20.83 -12.44 -0.59
C ASN A 233 19.51 -12.00 -1.24
N ILE A 234 19.61 -11.08 -2.21
CA ILE A 234 18.44 -10.56 -2.92
C ILE A 234 17.88 -11.66 -3.82
N THR A 235 16.62 -12.01 -3.61
CA THR A 235 15.84 -12.89 -4.50
C THR A 235 14.57 -12.17 -4.87
N THR A 236 14.27 -12.09 -6.16
CA THR A 236 13.09 -11.38 -6.68
C THR A 236 12.33 -12.25 -7.68
N SER A 237 11.01 -12.17 -7.69
CA SER A 237 10.19 -12.79 -8.72
C SER A 237 8.90 -12.01 -8.97
N VAL A 238 8.41 -12.11 -10.20
CA VAL A 238 7.04 -11.75 -10.57
C VAL A 238 6.41 -12.89 -11.33
N GLN A 239 5.30 -13.40 -10.81
CA GLN A 239 4.53 -14.46 -11.44
C GLN A 239 3.05 -14.11 -11.30
N ASN A 240 2.31 -14.15 -12.42
CA ASN A 240 0.87 -13.86 -12.45
C ASN A 240 0.49 -12.52 -11.77
N GLY A 241 1.32 -11.49 -11.93
CA GLY A 241 1.09 -10.17 -11.30
C GLY A 241 1.39 -10.10 -9.80
N VAL A 242 1.93 -11.16 -9.20
CA VAL A 242 2.36 -11.18 -7.80
C VAL A 242 3.85 -10.91 -7.72
N ILE A 243 4.22 -9.81 -7.06
CA ILE A 243 5.60 -9.41 -6.80
C ILE A 243 6.07 -10.08 -5.51
N SER A 244 7.29 -10.62 -5.52
CA SER A 244 7.95 -11.22 -4.35
C SER A 244 9.41 -10.79 -4.28
N CYS A 245 9.85 -10.28 -3.12
CA CYS A 245 11.24 -9.96 -2.84
C CYS A 245 11.68 -10.52 -1.48
N THR A 246 12.88 -11.09 -1.42
CA THR A 246 13.57 -11.40 -0.18
C THR A 246 14.98 -10.82 -0.23
N PHE A 247 15.46 -10.30 0.89
CA PHE A 247 16.81 -9.74 0.98
C PHE A 247 17.24 -9.59 2.44
N THR A 248 18.54 -9.50 2.67
CA THR A 248 19.11 -9.20 3.99
C THR A 248 19.77 -7.83 3.96
N SER A 249 19.28 -6.91 4.79
CA SER A 249 19.84 -5.56 4.92
C SER A 249 20.63 -5.40 6.21
N MET A 250 21.78 -4.75 6.10
CA MET A 250 22.56 -4.21 7.22
C MET A 250 22.62 -2.68 7.18
N ASN A 251 21.73 -2.03 6.42
CA ASN A 251 21.62 -0.58 6.43
C ASN A 251 20.94 -0.14 7.72
N ILE A 252 21.54 0.84 8.40
CA ILE A 252 20.94 1.44 9.59
C ILE A 252 19.65 2.14 9.19
N ILE A 253 18.55 1.81 9.87
CA ILE A 253 17.27 2.52 9.72
C ILE A 253 17.48 3.95 10.21
N SER A 254 17.32 4.94 9.34
CA SER A 254 17.59 6.35 9.65
C SER A 254 16.41 7.25 9.30
N LEU A 255 15.75 7.74 10.34
CA LEU A 255 14.65 8.71 10.27
C LEU A 255 15.09 10.04 10.87
N GLN A 256 14.26 11.07 10.67
CA GLN A 256 14.54 12.43 11.13
C GLN A 256 14.75 12.51 12.66
N ARG A 257 14.01 11.73 13.47
CA ARG A 257 14.12 11.76 14.94
C ARG A 257 14.72 10.49 15.53
N THR A 258 14.52 9.34 14.87
CA THR A 258 14.96 8.04 15.38
C THR A 258 15.93 7.35 14.40
N THR A 259 16.99 6.74 14.91
CA THR A 259 17.95 5.99 14.09
C THR A 259 18.44 4.75 14.85
N GLY A 260 18.62 3.63 14.16
CA GLY A 260 19.19 2.39 14.70
C GLY A 260 18.30 1.15 14.60
N PHE A 261 18.90 -0.03 14.75
CA PHE A 261 18.20 -1.33 14.64
C PHE A 261 17.36 -1.69 15.88
N ASN A 262 17.79 -1.27 17.06
CA ASN A 262 17.14 -1.60 18.35
C ASN A 262 16.11 -0.54 18.79
N LYS A 263 15.47 0.12 17.83
CA LYS A 263 14.45 1.13 18.06
C LYS A 263 13.10 0.64 17.54
N ALA A 264 12.02 1.26 18.02
CA ALA A 264 10.68 0.95 17.59
C ALA A 264 10.19 1.98 16.56
N TYR A 265 9.55 1.50 15.49
CA TYR A 265 9.10 2.31 14.37
C TYR A 265 7.66 1.96 13.98
N TYR A 266 6.90 2.90 13.45
CA TYR A 266 5.70 2.54 12.73
C TYR A 266 6.09 1.84 11.43
N LEU A 267 5.43 0.73 11.13
CA LEU A 267 5.59 0.03 9.85
C LEU A 267 4.50 0.49 8.91
N MET A 268 4.88 0.81 7.69
CA MET A 268 3.96 1.16 6.62
C MET A 268 4.19 0.21 5.45
N PHE A 269 3.12 -0.21 4.79
CA PHE A 269 3.20 -0.98 3.55
C PHE A 269 2.25 -0.38 2.52
N VAL A 270 2.72 -0.32 1.29
CA VAL A 270 1.98 0.25 0.16
C VAL A 270 2.16 -0.59 -1.09
N HIS A 271 1.22 -0.51 -2.01
CA HIS A 271 1.35 -1.07 -3.36
C HIS A 271 0.75 -0.12 -4.39
N GLY A 272 1.26 -0.19 -5.62
CA GLY A 272 0.75 0.64 -6.69
C GLY A 272 1.37 0.36 -8.05
N PRO A 273 0.85 1.03 -9.10
CA PRO A 273 1.36 0.89 -10.44
C PRO A 273 2.73 1.54 -10.61
N SER A 274 3.44 1.11 -11.65
CA SER A 274 4.70 1.71 -12.09
C SER A 274 4.59 2.05 -13.57
N SER A 275 5.13 3.18 -13.99
CA SER A 275 5.17 3.61 -15.39
C SER A 275 6.61 3.89 -15.79
N ASN A 276 7.10 3.23 -16.84
CA ASN A 276 8.48 3.36 -17.33
C ASN A 276 9.55 3.16 -16.24
N GLY A 277 9.34 2.19 -15.35
CA GLY A 277 10.22 1.91 -14.22
C GLY A 277 10.17 2.93 -13.08
N LYS A 278 9.24 3.88 -13.10
CA LYS A 278 8.97 4.83 -12.01
C LYS A 278 7.66 4.47 -11.30
N ILE A 279 7.73 4.32 -9.98
CA ILE A 279 6.55 4.09 -9.15
C ILE A 279 5.53 5.23 -9.31
N GLN A 280 4.25 4.93 -9.27
CA GLN A 280 3.17 5.92 -9.26
C GLN A 280 2.55 6.00 -7.86
N PHE A 281 1.57 6.88 -7.71
CA PHE A 281 0.80 6.99 -6.47
C PHE A 281 0.19 5.62 -6.10
N HIS A 282 0.42 5.18 -4.86
CA HIS A 282 -0.07 3.91 -4.35
C HIS A 282 -1.60 3.89 -4.24
N ARG A 283 -2.22 2.71 -4.34
CA ARG A 283 -3.69 2.56 -4.29
C ARG A 283 -4.19 2.34 -2.87
N GLU A 284 -3.44 1.58 -2.08
CA GLU A 284 -3.73 1.29 -0.67
C GLU A 284 -2.48 1.47 0.19
N THR A 285 -2.72 1.77 1.45
CA THR A 285 -1.73 1.85 2.52
C THR A 285 -2.26 1.14 3.75
N PHE A 286 -1.41 0.36 4.41
CA PHE A 286 -1.70 -0.15 5.75
C PHE A 286 -0.53 0.18 6.68
N ILE A 287 -0.87 0.61 7.91
CA ILE A 287 0.06 1.26 8.84
C ILE A 287 -0.07 0.57 10.19
N SER A 288 1.02 0.30 10.90
CA SER A 288 0.93 -0.34 12.20
C SER A 288 0.20 0.51 13.24
N THR A 289 -0.59 -0.13 14.11
CA THR A 289 -1.29 0.54 15.23
C THR A 289 -0.36 1.16 16.27
N LYS A 290 0.84 0.59 16.43
CA LYS A 290 1.87 1.03 17.38
C LYS A 290 3.26 0.95 16.74
N LYS A 291 4.26 1.52 17.41
CA LYS A 291 5.67 1.33 17.06
C LYS A 291 6.09 -0.11 17.34
N ILE A 292 6.76 -0.72 16.38
CA ILE A 292 7.21 -2.11 16.36
C ILE A 292 8.73 -2.12 16.46
N ASN A 293 9.26 -2.91 17.38
CA ASN A 293 10.69 -3.21 17.44
C ASN A 293 10.94 -4.53 16.71
N ILE A 294 11.76 -4.50 15.65
CA ILE A 294 12.02 -5.67 14.79
C ILE A 294 12.67 -6.82 15.58
N SER A 295 13.40 -6.52 16.66
CA SER A 295 14.00 -7.53 17.54
C SER A 295 12.98 -8.32 18.37
N ASN A 296 11.72 -7.88 18.42
CA ASN A 296 10.65 -8.51 19.19
C ASN A 296 9.61 -9.11 18.23
N PRO A 297 9.66 -10.43 17.95
CA PRO A 297 8.71 -11.10 17.07
C PRO A 297 7.27 -10.87 17.51
N GLU A 298 6.44 -10.32 16.63
CA GLU A 298 5.00 -10.13 16.85
C GLU A 298 4.23 -10.09 15.52
N VAL A 299 2.92 -10.33 15.58
CA VAL A 299 2.02 -10.04 14.46
C VAL A 299 1.48 -8.63 14.59
N VAL A 300 1.83 -7.79 13.62
CA VAL A 300 1.52 -6.38 13.57
C VAL A 300 0.07 -6.19 13.11
N GLN A 301 -0.69 -5.40 13.87
CA GLN A 301 -2.06 -5.05 13.54
C GLN A 301 -2.09 -3.75 12.74
N ASP A 302 -2.92 -3.73 11.70
CA ASP A 302 -3.19 -2.55 10.87
C ASP A 302 -4.04 -1.51 11.63
N ALA A 303 -3.66 -0.24 11.50
CA ALA A 303 -4.36 0.89 12.04
C ALA A 303 -5.53 1.21 11.11
N SER A 304 -6.76 1.04 11.62
CA SER A 304 -7.97 1.50 10.94
C SER A 304 -7.86 2.99 10.58
N VAL A 305 -8.66 3.43 9.61
CA VAL A 305 -8.78 4.85 9.21
C VAL A 305 -8.85 5.76 10.44
N PRO A 306 -8.03 6.82 10.54
CA PRO A 306 -7.97 7.64 11.74
C PRO A 306 -9.35 8.24 12.08
N THR A 307 -9.67 8.29 13.37
CA THR A 307 -10.98 8.76 13.86
C THR A 307 -11.38 10.15 13.35
N VAL A 308 -10.40 11.02 13.05
CA VAL A 308 -10.65 12.35 12.50
C VAL A 308 -11.28 12.30 11.10
N PHE A 309 -10.85 11.37 10.24
CA PHE A 309 -11.47 11.17 8.92
C PHE A 309 -12.90 10.66 9.06
N LYS A 310 -13.14 9.72 9.99
CA LYS A 310 -14.48 9.22 10.30
C LYS A 310 -15.40 10.34 10.80
N ALA A 311 -14.90 11.19 11.70
CA ALA A 311 -15.65 12.34 12.22
C ALA A 311 -15.94 13.38 11.12
N HIS A 312 -14.97 13.68 10.26
CA HIS A 312 -15.16 14.55 9.10
C HIS A 312 -16.26 14.02 8.17
N GLY A 313 -16.15 12.75 7.76
CA GLY A 313 -17.15 12.10 6.90
C GLY A 313 -18.55 12.12 7.54
N ALA A 314 -18.66 11.72 8.81
CA ALA A 314 -19.92 11.71 9.55
C ALA A 314 -20.57 13.10 9.60
N LEU A 315 -19.81 14.15 9.93
CA LEU A 315 -20.32 15.52 9.96
C LEU A 315 -20.76 16.00 8.57
N MET A 316 -20.03 15.64 7.50
CA MET A 316 -20.42 16.00 6.13
C MET A 316 -21.70 15.29 5.69
N LEU A 317 -21.87 14.00 6.02
CA LEU A 317 -23.13 13.29 5.77
C LEU A 317 -24.28 13.91 6.54
N ILE A 318 -24.14 14.14 7.85
CA ILE A 318 -25.19 14.78 8.66
C ILE A 318 -25.52 16.19 8.11
N SER A 319 -24.51 16.98 7.78
CA SER A 319 -24.70 18.33 7.25
C SER A 319 -25.48 18.31 5.93
N TRP A 320 -25.07 17.52 4.95
CA TRP A 320 -25.61 17.63 3.58
C TRP A 320 -26.73 16.66 3.24
N MET A 321 -26.80 15.51 3.89
CA MET A 321 -27.85 14.52 3.65
C MET A 321 -29.11 14.77 4.48
N THR A 322 -28.97 15.34 5.69
CA THR A 322 -30.14 15.58 6.55
C THR A 322 -30.42 17.05 6.71
N LEU A 323 -29.49 17.83 7.28
CA LEU A 323 -29.76 19.24 7.59
C LEU A 323 -29.98 20.07 6.31
N GLY A 324 -29.09 19.96 5.33
CA GLY A 324 -29.20 20.67 4.05
C GLY A 324 -30.47 20.28 3.29
N SER A 325 -30.75 18.98 3.19
CA SER A 325 -31.96 18.48 2.52
C SER A 325 -33.25 18.91 3.23
N LEU A 326 -33.29 18.84 4.56
CA LEU A 326 -34.40 19.34 5.38
C LEU A 326 -34.65 20.84 5.14
N GLY A 327 -33.61 21.67 5.22
CA GLY A 327 -33.80 23.11 5.06
C GLY A 327 -34.27 23.50 3.65
N MET A 328 -33.83 22.80 2.60
CA MET A 328 -34.31 23.02 1.23
C MET A 328 -35.76 22.54 1.07
N MET A 329 -36.10 21.37 1.61
CA MET A 329 -37.45 20.81 1.61
C MET A 329 -38.45 21.78 2.29
N VAL A 330 -38.10 22.28 3.48
CA VAL A 330 -38.94 23.21 4.25
C VAL A 330 -39.20 24.50 3.47
N ALA A 331 -38.16 25.08 2.85
CA ALA A 331 -38.30 26.32 2.09
C ALA A 331 -39.11 26.16 0.80
N ARG A 332 -39.04 24.99 0.16
CA ARG A 332 -39.71 24.73 -1.13
C ARG A 332 -41.15 24.26 -0.97
N TYR A 333 -41.42 23.31 -0.09
CA TYR A 333 -42.73 22.65 -0.02
C TYR A 333 -43.55 23.09 1.20
N LEU A 334 -42.93 23.20 2.39
CA LEU A 334 -43.65 23.55 3.63
C LEU A 334 -43.89 25.06 3.82
N LYS A 335 -43.34 25.88 2.92
CA LYS A 335 -43.53 27.34 2.92
C LYS A 335 -44.99 27.75 2.74
N LYS A 336 -45.76 27.06 1.89
CA LYS A 336 -47.18 27.39 1.65
C LYS A 336 -48.06 26.99 2.83
N THR A 337 -47.82 25.81 3.40
CA THR A 337 -48.62 25.17 4.45
C THR A 337 -48.44 25.80 5.83
N THR A 338 -47.33 26.50 6.07
CA THR A 338 -47.01 27.12 7.38
C THR A 338 -46.97 28.66 7.35
N LYS A 339 -47.32 29.26 6.21
CA LYS A 339 -47.42 30.72 6.06
C LYS A 339 -48.50 31.26 7.00
N GLY A 340 -48.19 32.30 7.78
CA GLY A 340 -49.15 32.93 8.70
C GLY A 340 -49.17 32.36 10.14
N LYS A 341 -48.57 31.20 10.39
CA LYS A 341 -48.30 30.72 11.77
C LYS A 341 -47.04 31.44 12.28
N LYS A 342 -47.17 32.32 13.29
CA LYS A 342 -46.10 33.23 13.74
C LYS A 342 -45.77 33.09 15.24
N PRO A 343 -45.21 31.97 15.71
CA PRO A 343 -44.86 31.81 17.13
C PRO A 343 -43.79 32.81 17.62
N LEU A 344 -43.03 33.46 16.71
CA LEU A 344 -42.04 34.52 17.01
C LEU A 344 -42.15 35.74 16.06
N GLY A 345 -43.35 36.06 15.58
CA GLY A 345 -43.56 37.18 14.63
C GLY A 345 -43.03 36.94 13.21
N LYS A 346 -42.34 35.81 12.95
CA LYS A 346 -41.88 35.32 11.64
C LYS A 346 -42.60 34.02 11.28
N ASP A 347 -42.75 33.75 9.99
CA ASP A 347 -43.33 32.49 9.51
C ASP A 347 -42.48 31.28 9.98
N VAL A 348 -43.14 30.20 10.41
CA VAL A 348 -42.47 28.98 10.90
C VAL A 348 -41.45 28.42 9.90
N TRP A 349 -41.81 28.30 8.61
CA TRP A 349 -40.88 27.78 7.59
C TRP A 349 -39.58 28.59 7.54
N PHE A 350 -39.65 29.90 7.74
CA PHE A 350 -38.49 30.78 7.65
C PHE A 350 -37.56 30.57 8.85
N VAL A 351 -38.13 30.44 10.04
CA VAL A 351 -37.35 30.15 11.27
C VAL A 351 -36.67 28.79 11.17
N VAL A 352 -37.41 27.76 10.76
CA VAL A 352 -36.87 26.40 10.59
C VAL A 352 -35.80 26.36 9.50
N HIS A 353 -36.06 26.96 8.33
CA HIS A 353 -35.09 27.01 7.24
C HIS A 353 -33.79 27.70 7.67
N VAL A 354 -33.87 28.89 8.26
CA VAL A 354 -32.67 29.62 8.71
C VAL A 354 -31.94 28.86 9.80
N GLY A 355 -32.64 28.29 10.77
CA GLY A 355 -32.01 27.51 11.85
C GLY A 355 -31.25 26.29 11.33
N VAL A 356 -31.91 25.46 10.52
CA VAL A 356 -31.31 24.23 9.98
C VAL A 356 -30.18 24.53 8.98
N MET A 357 -30.32 25.57 8.14
CA MET A 357 -29.26 25.99 7.22
C MET A 357 -28.06 26.58 7.96
N SER A 358 -28.28 27.32 9.04
CA SER A 358 -27.18 27.81 9.89
C SER A 358 -26.41 26.65 10.53
N LEU A 359 -27.12 25.62 11.01
CA LEU A 359 -26.50 24.41 11.55
C LEU A 359 -25.75 23.62 10.47
N THR A 360 -26.28 23.57 9.25
CA THR A 360 -25.63 22.96 8.08
C THR A 360 -24.26 23.60 7.85
N VAL A 361 -24.22 24.94 7.71
CA VAL A 361 -22.98 25.70 7.49
C VAL A 361 -21.99 25.55 8.65
N ALA A 362 -22.48 25.61 9.89
CA ALA A 362 -21.63 25.43 11.08
C ALA A 362 -21.00 24.03 11.12
N ALA A 363 -21.78 22.97 10.85
CA ALA A 363 -21.28 21.61 10.79
C ALA A 363 -20.26 21.42 9.64
N THR A 364 -20.51 22.00 8.46
CA THR A 364 -19.54 21.98 7.35
C THR A 364 -18.25 22.69 7.75
N LEU A 365 -18.33 23.84 8.43
CA LEU A 365 -17.17 24.61 8.89
C LEU A 365 -16.33 23.83 9.90
N ILE A 366 -16.97 23.23 10.91
CA ILE A 366 -16.29 22.40 11.90
C ILE A 366 -15.61 21.21 11.19
N ALA A 367 -16.34 20.49 10.34
CA ALA A 367 -15.81 19.35 9.59
C ALA A 367 -14.61 19.72 8.70
N PHE A 368 -14.62 20.92 8.10
CA PHE A 368 -13.51 21.44 7.32
C PHE A 368 -12.31 21.80 8.21
N ILE A 369 -12.52 22.49 9.33
CA ILE A 369 -11.45 22.86 10.25
C ILE A 369 -10.76 21.62 10.83
N ILE A 370 -11.51 20.60 11.25
CA ILE A 370 -10.90 19.40 11.86
C ILE A 370 -10.01 18.65 10.87
N ILE A 371 -10.41 18.53 9.60
CA ILE A 371 -9.65 17.73 8.64
C ILE A 371 -8.41 18.49 8.14
N PHE A 372 -8.54 19.79 7.88
CA PHE A 372 -7.41 20.61 7.45
C PHE A 372 -6.40 20.84 8.57
N SER A 373 -6.86 20.98 9.83
CA SER A 373 -5.94 21.07 10.98
C SER A 373 -5.21 19.76 11.26
N TYR A 374 -5.82 18.62 10.94
CA TYR A 374 -5.20 17.31 11.09
C TYR A 374 -4.19 16.99 9.99
N GLU A 375 -4.57 17.18 8.72
CA GLU A 375 -3.69 16.87 7.58
C GLU A 375 -2.54 17.86 7.45
N GLN A 376 -2.78 19.15 7.75
CA GLN A 376 -1.82 20.27 7.65
C GLN A 376 -1.16 20.48 6.27
N GLN A 377 -1.49 19.64 5.29
CA GLN A 377 -0.99 19.65 3.92
C GLN A 377 -2.14 19.34 2.95
N TRP A 378 -1.91 19.62 1.67
CA TRP A 378 -2.88 19.28 0.62
C TRP A 378 -2.90 17.77 0.38
N SER A 379 -4.06 17.15 0.58
CA SER A 379 -4.21 15.70 0.41
C SER A 379 -4.18 15.23 -1.04
N GLY A 380 -4.35 16.14 -2.01
CA GLY A 380 -4.45 15.79 -3.43
C GLY A 380 -5.81 15.25 -3.83
N GLY A 381 -6.03 15.08 -5.15
CA GLY A 381 -7.28 14.56 -5.70
C GLY A 381 -8.42 15.58 -5.80
N VAL A 382 -9.57 15.10 -6.26
CA VAL A 382 -10.73 15.93 -6.62
C VAL A 382 -11.58 16.30 -5.39
N HIS A 383 -11.63 15.41 -4.39
CA HIS A 383 -12.42 15.60 -3.18
C HIS A 383 -12.11 16.93 -2.44
N PRO A 384 -10.85 17.26 -2.07
CA PRO A 384 -10.58 18.51 -1.35
C PRO A 384 -10.85 19.76 -2.20
N VAL A 385 -10.73 19.68 -3.53
CA VAL A 385 -11.11 20.79 -4.43
C VAL A 385 -12.61 21.04 -4.35
N LEU A 386 -13.43 19.99 -4.48
CA LEU A 386 -14.89 20.09 -4.36
C LEU A 386 -15.30 20.57 -2.97
N GLY A 387 -14.68 20.05 -1.91
CA GLY A 387 -14.92 20.46 -0.53
C GLY A 387 -14.64 21.95 -0.28
N CYS A 388 -13.53 22.48 -0.81
CA CYS A 388 -13.22 23.91 -0.74
C CYS A 388 -14.26 24.77 -1.47
N LEU A 389 -14.69 24.36 -2.67
CA LEU A 389 -15.74 25.07 -3.40
C LEU A 389 -17.07 25.07 -2.62
N VAL A 390 -17.46 23.92 -2.08
CA VAL A 390 -18.65 23.79 -1.24
C VAL A 390 -18.55 24.71 -0.02
N MET A 391 -17.40 24.74 0.66
CA MET A 391 -17.18 25.60 1.82
C MET A 391 -17.35 27.09 1.49
N ILE A 392 -16.66 27.57 0.45
CA ILE A 392 -16.71 28.98 0.02
C ILE A 392 -18.15 29.39 -0.32
N LEU A 393 -18.83 28.60 -1.17
CA LEU A 393 -20.19 28.90 -1.60
C LEU A 393 -21.19 28.81 -0.44
N SER A 394 -21.01 27.86 0.49
CA SER A 394 -21.84 27.71 1.70
C SER A 394 -21.70 28.89 2.65
N PHE A 395 -20.51 29.49 2.74
CA PHE A 395 -20.29 30.70 3.54
C PHE A 395 -20.86 31.97 2.86
N LEU A 396 -20.78 32.05 1.53
CA LEU A 396 -21.39 33.15 0.76
C LEU A 396 -22.93 33.14 0.86
N GLN A 397 -23.54 31.98 1.03
CA GLN A 397 -24.99 31.82 1.07
C GLN A 397 -25.69 32.62 2.20
N PRO A 398 -25.29 32.52 3.49
CA PRO A 398 -25.85 33.35 4.56
C PRO A 398 -25.45 34.81 4.43
N PHE A 399 -24.24 35.13 3.94
CA PHE A 399 -23.83 36.52 3.69
C PHE A 399 -24.78 37.21 2.71
N MET A 400 -25.07 36.57 1.58
CA MET A 400 -26.05 37.08 0.60
C MET A 400 -27.46 37.14 1.19
N ALA A 401 -27.82 36.22 2.09
CA ALA A 401 -29.12 36.24 2.79
C ALA A 401 -29.26 37.42 3.76
N LEU A 402 -28.17 37.95 4.33
CA LEU A 402 -28.18 39.16 5.15
C LEU A 402 -28.41 40.42 4.32
N LEU A 403 -27.91 40.44 3.07
CA LEU A 403 -28.10 41.54 2.11
C LEU A 403 -29.48 41.52 1.42
N ARG A 404 -30.39 40.68 1.89
CA ARG A 404 -31.72 40.49 1.31
C ARG A 404 -32.59 41.74 1.46
N CYS A 405 -33.02 42.31 0.32
CA CYS A 405 -33.94 43.45 0.26
C CYS A 405 -35.33 43.15 0.90
N ALA A 406 -36.14 44.18 1.17
CA ALA A 406 -37.51 44.02 1.65
C ALA A 406 -38.39 43.16 0.70
N PRO A 407 -39.46 42.50 1.20
CA PRO A 407 -40.31 41.62 0.38
C PRO A 407 -40.89 42.27 -0.88
N GLU A 408 -41.28 43.55 -0.79
CA GLU A 408 -41.91 44.31 -1.89
C GLU A 408 -40.91 45.05 -2.79
N HIS A 409 -39.59 44.87 -2.59
CA HIS A 409 -38.58 45.60 -3.35
C HIS A 409 -38.47 45.09 -4.80
N PRO A 410 -38.39 45.95 -5.83
CA PRO A 410 -38.42 45.52 -7.24
C PRO A 410 -37.27 44.58 -7.64
N ARG A 411 -36.10 44.70 -6.98
CA ARG A 411 -34.94 43.81 -7.21
C ARG A 411 -34.97 42.51 -6.40
N ARG A 412 -36.05 42.21 -5.67
CA ARG A 412 -36.15 40.99 -4.84
C ARG A 412 -36.05 39.70 -5.65
N PHE A 413 -36.45 39.72 -6.92
CA PHE A 413 -36.32 38.57 -7.82
C PHE A 413 -34.85 38.17 -8.02
N LEU A 414 -33.92 39.13 -8.10
CA LEU A 414 -32.49 38.88 -8.30
C LEU A 414 -31.90 38.15 -7.09
N PHE A 415 -32.28 38.56 -5.88
CA PHE A 415 -31.93 37.84 -4.66
C PHE A 415 -32.50 36.42 -4.67
N ASN A 416 -33.79 36.25 -4.98
CA ASN A 416 -34.42 34.92 -4.95
C ASN A 416 -33.74 33.96 -5.95
N TRP A 417 -33.43 34.43 -7.16
CA TRP A 417 -32.75 33.64 -8.19
C TRP A 417 -31.30 33.32 -7.80
N SER A 418 -30.52 34.31 -7.38
CA SER A 418 -29.12 34.09 -6.99
C SER A 418 -29.01 33.16 -5.78
N HIS A 419 -29.86 33.34 -4.76
CA HIS A 419 -29.88 32.49 -3.58
C HIS A 419 -30.28 31.05 -3.92
N ALA A 420 -31.31 30.86 -4.75
CA ALA A 420 -31.74 29.51 -5.17
C ALA A 420 -30.71 28.82 -6.08
N LEU A 421 -30.11 29.54 -7.02
CA LEU A 421 -29.10 29.01 -7.93
C LEU A 421 -27.83 28.61 -7.17
N ASN A 422 -27.34 29.46 -6.26
CA ASN A 422 -26.18 29.13 -5.44
C ASN A 422 -26.45 27.90 -4.56
N ALA A 423 -27.64 27.79 -3.95
CA ALA A 423 -28.03 26.61 -3.18
C ALA A 423 -28.01 25.32 -4.02
N LEU A 424 -28.52 25.38 -5.26
CA LEU A 424 -28.52 24.24 -6.18
C LEU A 424 -27.09 23.81 -6.54
N VAL A 425 -26.22 24.77 -6.90
CA VAL A 425 -24.81 24.51 -7.22
C VAL A 425 -24.10 23.87 -6.02
N ILE A 426 -24.28 24.43 -4.82
CA ILE A 426 -23.71 23.87 -3.60
C ILE A 426 -24.16 22.42 -3.38
N LYS A 427 -25.46 22.13 -3.50
CA LYS A 427 -25.98 20.77 -3.29
C LYS A 427 -25.38 19.77 -4.28
N VAL A 428 -25.25 20.13 -5.55
CA VAL A 428 -24.63 19.26 -6.57
C VAL A 428 -23.16 19.01 -6.24
N LEU A 429 -22.40 20.07 -5.93
CA LEU A 429 -20.98 19.95 -5.57
C LEU A 429 -20.78 19.15 -4.27
N ALA A 430 -21.66 19.32 -3.28
CA ALA A 430 -21.61 18.59 -2.02
C ALA A 430 -21.87 17.09 -2.22
N VAL A 431 -22.84 16.72 -3.07
CA VAL A 431 -23.07 15.32 -3.45
C VAL A 431 -21.84 14.73 -4.14
N ALA A 432 -21.26 15.45 -5.11
CA ALA A 432 -20.03 15.01 -5.78
C ALA A 432 -18.83 14.88 -4.80
N ALA A 433 -18.70 15.81 -3.85
CA ALA A 433 -17.69 15.75 -2.80
C ALA A 433 -17.89 14.54 -1.89
N ILE A 434 -19.12 14.19 -1.53
CA ILE A 434 -19.43 13.00 -0.73
C ILE A 434 -19.08 11.72 -1.49
N PHE A 435 -19.45 11.60 -2.77
CA PHE A 435 -19.08 10.43 -3.57
C PHE A 435 -17.57 10.21 -3.62
N THR A 436 -16.84 11.27 -3.96
CA THR A 436 -15.37 11.21 -4.01
C THR A 436 -14.75 10.98 -2.63
N GLY A 437 -15.38 11.47 -1.55
CA GLY A 437 -14.95 11.21 -0.17
C GLY A 437 -15.18 9.76 0.27
N LEU A 438 -16.34 9.19 -0.05
CA LEU A 438 -16.66 7.79 0.27
C LEU A 438 -15.77 6.81 -0.48
N GLN A 439 -15.31 7.15 -1.70
CA GLN A 439 -14.33 6.34 -2.43
C GLN A 439 -12.98 6.23 -1.71
N TYR A 440 -12.61 7.22 -0.87
CA TYR A 440 -11.40 7.10 -0.03
C TYR A 440 -11.60 6.18 1.18
N LEU A 441 -12.84 6.04 1.67
CA LEU A 441 -13.17 5.21 2.84
C LEU A 441 -13.52 3.77 2.46
N ASP A 442 -14.11 3.58 1.29
CA ASP A 442 -14.50 2.27 0.75
C ASP A 442 -13.60 1.89 -0.41
N ASN A 443 -12.41 1.39 -0.06
CA ASN A 443 -11.47 0.85 -1.04
C ASN A 443 -11.72 -0.64 -1.33
N THR A 444 -12.86 -1.18 -0.89
CA THR A 444 -13.24 -2.54 -1.25
C THR A 444 -13.66 -2.59 -2.72
N THR A 445 -13.44 -3.73 -3.37
CA THR A 445 -13.89 -3.94 -4.76
C THR A 445 -15.40 -3.75 -4.94
N ASP A 446 -16.20 -3.94 -3.88
CA ASP A 446 -17.66 -3.81 -3.93
C ASP A 446 -18.13 -2.35 -3.91
N GLN A 447 -17.34 -1.43 -3.33
CA GLN A 447 -17.70 -0.01 -3.15
C GLN A 447 -19.14 0.21 -2.66
N TRP A 448 -19.56 -0.59 -1.66
CA TRP A 448 -20.93 -0.60 -1.17
C TRP A 448 -21.37 0.76 -0.58
N LEU A 449 -20.48 1.55 0.05
CA LEU A 449 -20.80 2.89 0.56
C LEU A 449 -21.23 3.82 -0.58
N VAL A 450 -20.52 3.75 -1.70
CA VAL A 450 -20.81 4.54 -2.91
C VAL A 450 -22.16 4.12 -3.49
N LYS A 451 -22.46 2.82 -3.53
CA LYS A 451 -23.75 2.28 -4.00
C LYS A 451 -24.92 2.75 -3.12
N VAL A 452 -24.76 2.70 -1.79
CA VAL A 452 -25.77 3.16 -0.83
C VAL A 452 -26.01 4.68 -0.98
N MET A 453 -24.94 5.46 -1.16
CA MET A 453 -25.05 6.89 -1.46
C MET A 453 -25.78 7.15 -2.79
N GLY A 454 -25.53 6.33 -3.82
CA GLY A 454 -26.29 6.36 -5.07
C GLY A 454 -27.78 6.11 -4.87
N GLY A 455 -28.13 5.11 -4.06
CA GLY A 455 -29.52 4.83 -3.66
C GLY A 455 -30.16 6.01 -2.93
N MET A 456 -29.44 6.66 -2.03
CA MET A 456 -29.90 7.85 -1.31
C MET A 456 -30.18 9.04 -2.25
N VAL A 457 -29.29 9.32 -3.21
CA VAL A 457 -29.53 10.36 -4.21
C VAL A 457 -30.75 10.05 -5.08
N GLY A 458 -30.90 8.78 -5.48
CA GLY A 458 -32.10 8.31 -6.19
C GLY A 458 -33.38 8.50 -5.37
N TRP A 459 -33.32 8.20 -4.08
CA TRP A 459 -34.43 8.42 -3.14
C TRP A 459 -34.80 9.90 -3.01
N GLU A 460 -33.81 10.79 -2.84
CA GLU A 460 -34.06 12.23 -2.78
C GLU A 460 -34.70 12.73 -4.09
N ALA A 461 -34.15 12.34 -5.24
CA ALA A 461 -34.68 12.73 -6.54
C ALA A 461 -36.13 12.25 -6.74
N LEU A 462 -36.43 10.99 -6.40
CA LEU A 462 -37.78 10.44 -6.48
C LEU A 462 -38.78 11.27 -5.68
N PHE A 463 -38.48 11.56 -4.41
CA PHE A 463 -39.39 12.31 -3.55
C PHE A 463 -39.52 13.78 -3.97
N PHE A 464 -38.45 14.41 -4.45
CA PHE A 464 -38.55 15.75 -5.02
C PHE A 464 -39.48 15.77 -6.24
N ILE A 465 -39.41 14.77 -7.11
CA ILE A 465 -40.30 14.63 -8.27
C ILE A 465 -41.74 14.39 -7.80
N LEU A 466 -41.98 13.47 -6.87
CA LEU A 466 -43.32 13.18 -6.34
C LEU A 466 -43.97 14.43 -5.70
N LEU A 467 -43.21 15.16 -4.90
CA LEU A 467 -43.68 16.40 -4.26
C LEU A 467 -43.90 17.53 -5.29
N ASP A 468 -43.07 17.65 -6.33
CA ASP A 468 -43.28 18.65 -7.40
C ASP A 468 -44.52 18.33 -8.25
N VAL A 469 -44.71 17.05 -8.61
CA VAL A 469 -45.91 16.56 -9.31
C VAL A 469 -47.15 16.82 -8.47
N GLN A 470 -47.15 16.45 -7.19
CA GLN A 470 -48.28 16.70 -6.30
C GLN A 470 -48.57 18.21 -6.18
N SER A 471 -47.54 19.04 -5.98
CA SER A 471 -47.71 20.48 -5.85
C SER A 471 -48.32 21.10 -7.13
N ARG A 472 -47.94 20.62 -8.32
CA ARG A 472 -48.53 21.06 -9.60
C ARG A 472 -49.96 20.57 -9.79
N CYS A 473 -50.24 19.31 -9.45
CA CYS A 473 -51.59 18.75 -9.47
C CYS A 473 -52.55 19.52 -8.54
N MET A 474 -52.05 20.01 -7.40
CA MET A 474 -52.84 20.82 -6.47
C MET A 474 -53.16 22.23 -7.00
N VAL A 475 -52.24 22.87 -7.73
CA VAL A 475 -52.52 24.19 -8.34
C VAL A 475 -53.66 24.13 -9.37
N ASN A 476 -53.86 22.98 -10.02
CA ASN A 476 -54.93 22.77 -11.00
C ASN A 476 -56.26 22.32 -10.39
N ARG A 477 -56.34 22.04 -9.08
CA ARG A 477 -57.57 21.59 -8.40
C ARG A 477 -58.16 22.69 -7.53
N THR A 478 -59.00 23.53 -8.12
CA THR A 478 -59.96 24.37 -7.40
C THR A 478 -61.15 23.52 -6.99
N ASP A 479 -61.11 22.86 -5.83
CA ASP A 479 -62.27 22.67 -4.93
C ASP A 479 -61.93 21.83 -3.69
N THR A 480 -62.68 22.15 -2.62
CA THR A 480 -62.79 21.60 -1.25
C THR A 480 -62.33 20.15 -1.01
N LEU A 481 -61.02 19.89 -0.99
CA LEU A 481 -60.44 18.64 -0.48
C LEU A 481 -59.20 18.91 0.39
N ASP A 482 -59.33 19.79 1.39
CA ASP A 482 -58.18 20.36 2.12
C ASP A 482 -57.55 19.36 3.13
N VAL A 483 -58.36 18.50 3.77
CA VAL A 483 -57.89 17.67 4.90
C VAL A 483 -57.14 16.41 4.46
N THR A 484 -57.64 15.68 3.44
CA THR A 484 -56.99 14.47 2.90
C THR A 484 -55.72 14.79 2.11
N VAL A 485 -55.63 15.98 1.54
CA VAL A 485 -54.46 16.40 0.76
C VAL A 485 -53.32 16.87 1.68
N MET A 486 -53.63 17.61 2.75
CA MET A 486 -52.64 17.98 3.78
C MET A 486 -52.03 16.75 4.49
N THR A 487 -52.81 15.69 4.67
CA THR A 487 -52.34 14.42 5.25
C THR A 487 -51.39 13.67 4.30
N ASN A 488 -51.66 13.68 2.99
CA ASN A 488 -50.77 13.06 2.00
C ASN A 488 -49.43 13.78 1.83
N GLU A 489 -49.41 15.13 1.80
CA GLU A 489 -48.15 15.89 1.78
C GLU A 489 -47.29 15.62 3.03
N SER A 490 -47.94 15.63 4.20
CA SER A 490 -47.25 15.36 5.47
C SER A 490 -46.70 13.93 5.52
N LEU A 491 -47.43 12.96 4.97
CA LEU A 491 -46.98 11.57 4.87
C LEU A 491 -45.78 11.42 3.94
N LEU A 492 -45.80 12.04 2.75
CA LEU A 492 -44.68 12.01 1.81
C LEU A 492 -43.42 12.65 2.40
N VAL A 493 -43.57 13.76 3.11
CA VAL A 493 -42.46 14.42 3.81
C VAL A 493 -41.93 13.53 4.95
N ALA A 494 -42.81 12.88 5.72
CA ALA A 494 -42.40 11.95 6.77
C ALA A 494 -41.64 10.73 6.20
N LEU A 495 -42.14 10.13 5.11
CA LEU A 495 -41.48 9.03 4.41
C LEU A 495 -40.12 9.45 3.86
N PHE A 496 -40.02 10.63 3.25
CA PHE A 496 -38.75 11.19 2.80
C PHE A 496 -37.71 11.21 3.92
N PHE A 497 -38.08 11.72 5.10
CA PHE A 497 -37.16 11.77 6.24
C PHE A 497 -36.82 10.40 6.80
N LEU A 498 -37.79 9.48 6.85
CA LEU A 498 -37.54 8.12 7.32
C LEU A 498 -36.53 7.39 6.41
N GLY A 499 -36.68 7.51 5.10
CA GLY A 499 -35.73 6.95 4.14
C GLY A 499 -34.35 7.59 4.24
N ASN A 500 -34.26 8.94 4.30
CA ASN A 500 -32.98 9.62 4.48
C ASN A 500 -32.29 9.23 5.78
N PHE A 501 -33.03 9.06 6.86
CA PHE A 501 -32.49 8.59 8.12
C PHE A 501 -31.93 7.17 8.01
N ALA A 502 -32.64 6.25 7.35
CA ALA A 502 -32.16 4.88 7.12
C ALA A 502 -30.85 4.86 6.30
N PHE A 503 -30.78 5.62 5.20
CA PHE A 503 -29.56 5.76 4.40
C PHE A 503 -28.42 6.38 5.19
N LEU A 504 -28.69 7.44 5.96
CA LEU A 504 -27.68 8.09 6.80
C LEU A 504 -27.11 7.11 7.82
N VAL A 505 -27.97 6.37 8.55
CA VAL A 505 -27.53 5.39 9.55
C VAL A 505 -26.67 4.31 8.90
N ALA A 506 -27.07 3.77 7.74
CA ALA A 506 -26.28 2.79 7.01
C ALA A 506 -24.88 3.30 6.67
N LEU A 507 -24.78 4.53 6.14
CA LEU A 507 -23.49 5.13 5.80
C LEU A 507 -22.65 5.46 7.04
N LEU A 508 -23.27 5.95 8.13
CA LEU A 508 -22.54 6.25 9.38
C LEU A 508 -22.00 4.97 10.04
N VAL A 509 -22.77 3.89 10.05
CA VAL A 509 -22.31 2.57 10.51
C VAL A 509 -21.14 2.10 9.64
N GLY A 510 -21.28 2.26 8.32
CA GLY A 510 -20.24 1.94 7.36
C GLY A 510 -18.92 2.68 7.62
N ILE A 511 -18.96 4.02 7.76
CA ILE A 511 -17.80 4.84 8.12
C ILE A 511 -17.20 4.40 9.48
N GLY A 512 -18.05 4.02 10.44
CA GLY A 512 -17.60 3.52 11.74
C GLY A 512 -16.80 2.23 11.62
N SER A 513 -17.23 1.32 10.74
CA SER A 513 -16.59 0.02 10.49
C SER A 513 -15.37 0.05 9.57
N SER A 514 -15.17 1.14 8.80
CA SER A 514 -14.03 1.32 7.88
C SER A 514 -12.68 1.49 8.57
#